data_AF-A0A8J5WC49-F1
#
_entry.id   AF-A0A8J5WC49-F1
#
_cell.length_a   1.000
_cell.length_b   1.000
_cell.length_c   1.000
_cell.angle_alpha   90.00
_cell.angle_beta   90.00
_cell.angle_gamma   90.00
#
_symmetry.space_group_name_H-M   'P 1'
#
loop_
_entity.id
_entity.type
_entity.pdbx_description
1 polymer ?
#
loop_
_entity_poly.entity_id
_entity_poly.type
_entity_poly.pdbx_seq_one_letter_code
_entity_poly.pdbx_strand_id
1 'polypeptide(L)'
;MAVQGGPPSWVMDSGATSHMSSNDGILHSHLSSPPSSIMVGNGHSIPVVSRGTSLLQLADRILHLDNVLVAPQLTRNLLSVRQLTRDNNCSIEFDASGFSVKDLQTKTVLLRCNSNGDLYTIPHHMPPHCHVAVASLELWHSRLGHPAPAVLNTLKKFSAIQCNTAACRLCYACQLGKHTRLPFTSSVSSTSAAFELVHCVVWTSPVLSISGYKFYLVIVDDYTHFCWTFPLRHKSEVHGHIVQFVAYVHTQFSLPVRCFQADNGTEFLNSATAIFLAGRGILLRTSCPYTSAQNGKAERMLRTLNNVVRTLLIHAAMPSSYWVEALSTAVFLINRRPSSSIHNGIPYQLLHHKMPDYSILRVFGCLCYPNLSATTSHKLSPRSVACVFLGYPPSQKGYRCFDLSTHKIIISRHVVFDDSLSVRGFQTPTGLF
;
A
#
# COMPACT_ATOMS: atom_id res chain seq x y z
N MET A 1 -29.52 2.53 43.41
CA MET A 1 -29.71 1.25 42.72
C MET A 1 -29.64 1.48 41.21
N ALA A 2 -28.61 0.95 40.57
CA ALA A 2 -28.62 0.55 39.15
C ALA A 2 -27.41 -0.38 38.96
N VAL A 3 -27.71 -1.68 38.87
CA VAL A 3 -26.76 -2.74 38.55
C VAL A 3 -26.55 -2.70 37.04
N GLN A 4 -25.30 -2.49 36.60
CA GLN A 4 -24.85 -2.98 35.30
C GLN A 4 -23.67 -3.91 35.56
N GLY A 5 -23.97 -5.21 35.49
CA GLY A 5 -23.00 -6.29 35.58
C GLY A 5 -22.14 -6.37 34.32
N GLY A 6 -21.09 -5.55 34.29
CA GLY A 6 -19.92 -5.77 33.45
C GLY A 6 -18.69 -5.95 34.34
N PRO A 7 -17.68 -6.74 33.93
CA PRO A 7 -16.41 -6.84 34.64
C PRO A 7 -15.80 -5.45 34.92
N PRO A 8 -15.17 -5.23 36.08
CA PRO A 8 -14.75 -3.90 36.52
C PRO A 8 -13.66 -3.32 35.60
N SER A 9 -14.01 -2.26 34.85
CA SER A 9 -13.08 -1.48 34.02
C SER A 9 -12.04 -0.76 34.88
N TRP A 10 -10.77 -0.77 34.46
CA TRP A 10 -9.72 0.03 35.10
C TRP A 10 -9.98 1.54 34.94
N VAL A 11 -9.89 2.27 36.05
CA VAL A 11 -9.96 3.73 36.10
C VAL A 11 -8.55 4.28 36.30
N MET A 12 -8.10 5.17 35.42
CA MET A 12 -6.85 5.90 35.61
C MET A 12 -6.96 6.84 36.80
N ASP A 13 -6.07 6.68 37.77
CA ASP A 13 -6.07 7.49 38.98
C ASP A 13 -4.64 7.97 39.29
N SER A 14 -4.48 9.29 39.32
CA SER A 14 -3.21 9.94 39.67
C SER A 14 -2.98 10.01 41.18
N GLY A 15 -4.04 9.88 41.98
CA GLY A 15 -3.98 9.82 43.45
C GLY A 15 -3.73 8.41 44.00
N ALA A 16 -3.91 7.36 43.18
CA ALA A 16 -3.62 5.99 43.60
C ALA A 16 -2.11 5.73 43.67
N THR A 17 -1.65 5.16 44.78
CA THR A 17 -0.23 4.79 45.00
C THR A 17 0.14 3.44 44.38
N SER A 18 -0.85 2.60 44.08
CA SER A 18 -0.63 1.27 43.50
C SER A 18 -1.77 0.90 42.55
N HIS A 19 -1.52 -0.05 41.65
CA HIS A 19 -2.61 -0.73 40.93
C HIS A 19 -3.48 -1.51 41.91
N MET A 20 -4.80 -1.35 41.85
CA MET A 20 -5.73 -2.00 42.77
C MET A 20 -6.91 -2.63 42.05
N SER A 21 -7.26 -3.86 42.43
CA SER A 21 -8.38 -4.62 41.85
C SER A 21 -9.30 -5.14 42.95
N SER A 22 -10.59 -5.27 42.67
CA SER A 22 -11.55 -5.93 43.56
C SER A 22 -11.57 -7.46 43.41
N ASN A 23 -10.93 -7.99 42.36
CA ASN A 23 -10.93 -9.42 42.06
C ASN A 23 -9.50 -9.95 41.88
N ASP A 24 -9.24 -11.09 42.51
CA ASP A 24 -7.98 -11.84 42.45
C ASP A 24 -7.75 -12.50 41.09
N GLY A 25 -8.82 -12.83 40.35
CA GLY A 25 -8.74 -13.45 39.02
C GLY A 25 -8.08 -12.60 37.93
N ILE A 26 -7.64 -11.37 38.25
CA ILE A 26 -6.88 -10.51 37.35
C ILE A 26 -5.36 -10.74 37.45
N LEU A 27 -4.89 -11.43 38.49
CA LEU A 27 -3.47 -11.68 38.72
C LEU A 27 -2.97 -12.83 37.85
N HIS A 28 -1.81 -12.64 37.22
CA HIS A 28 -1.08 -13.67 36.50
C HIS A 28 -0.07 -14.41 37.38
N SER A 29 0.49 -13.73 38.37
CA SER A 29 1.37 -14.34 39.37
C SER A 29 1.13 -13.73 40.73
N HIS A 30 1.31 -14.52 41.79
CA HIS A 30 1.21 -14.05 43.17
C HIS A 30 2.59 -13.71 43.71
N LEU A 31 2.69 -12.58 44.41
CA LEU A 31 3.90 -12.12 45.09
C LEU A 31 3.73 -12.31 46.60
N SER A 32 4.82 -12.69 47.27
CA SER A 32 4.85 -12.86 48.72
C SER A 32 4.68 -11.53 49.46
N SER A 33 3.96 -11.55 50.59
CA SER A 33 3.77 -10.40 51.50
C SER A 33 2.96 -9.23 50.90
N PRO A 34 1.61 -9.33 50.88
CA PRO A 34 0.76 -8.16 50.69
C PRO A 34 0.82 -7.25 51.94
N PRO A 35 0.64 -5.92 51.79
CA PRO A 35 0.35 -5.06 52.93
C PRO A 35 -0.94 -5.53 53.61
N SER A 36 -1.07 -5.31 54.93
CA SER A 36 -2.27 -5.73 55.66
C SER A 36 -3.53 -4.98 55.20
N SER A 37 -3.36 -3.74 54.74
CA SER A 37 -4.47 -2.88 54.29
C SER A 37 -3.98 -1.68 53.46
N ILE A 38 -4.90 -1.03 52.75
CA ILE A 38 -4.71 0.25 52.06
C ILE A 38 -5.58 1.33 52.70
N MET A 39 -5.07 2.56 52.77
CA MET A 39 -5.83 3.72 53.23
C MET A 39 -6.48 4.41 52.03
N VAL A 40 -7.79 4.62 52.07
CA VAL A 40 -8.54 5.37 51.04
C VAL A 40 -8.71 6.83 51.46
N GLY A 41 -9.07 7.71 50.52
CA GLY A 41 -9.09 9.17 50.72
C GLY A 41 -10.02 9.68 51.84
N ASN A 42 -10.94 8.85 52.34
CA ASN A 42 -11.80 9.17 53.49
C ASN A 42 -11.19 8.74 54.85
N GLY A 43 -9.94 8.29 54.87
CA GLY A 43 -9.22 7.85 56.08
C GLY A 43 -9.53 6.42 56.54
N HIS A 44 -10.46 5.71 55.89
CA HIS A 44 -10.73 4.31 56.20
C HIS A 44 -9.67 3.37 55.64
N SER A 45 -9.50 2.23 56.30
CA SER A 45 -8.57 1.19 55.90
C SER A 45 -9.31 0.01 55.28
N ILE A 46 -8.91 -0.42 54.09
CA ILE A 46 -9.48 -1.56 53.36
C ILE A 46 -8.46 -2.71 53.37
N PRO A 47 -8.83 -3.93 53.80
CA PRO A 47 -7.91 -5.07 53.83
C PRO A 47 -7.51 -5.49 52.41
N VAL A 48 -6.22 -5.83 52.25
CA VAL A 48 -5.68 -6.42 51.02
C VAL A 48 -5.54 -7.93 51.22
N VAL A 49 -6.08 -8.69 50.28
CA VAL A 49 -6.17 -10.15 50.37
C VAL A 49 -5.02 -10.81 49.62
N SER A 50 -4.58 -10.22 48.51
CA SER A 50 -3.47 -10.74 47.73
C SER A 50 -2.73 -9.62 47.00
N ARG A 51 -1.52 -9.95 46.56
CA ARG A 51 -0.64 -9.08 45.77
C ARG A 51 -0.04 -9.90 44.64
N GLY A 52 0.11 -9.29 43.47
CA GLY A 52 0.65 -10.00 42.32
C GLY A 52 1.05 -9.10 41.16
N THR A 53 1.31 -9.72 40.02
CA THR A 53 1.47 -9.01 38.75
C THR A 53 0.28 -9.29 37.84
N SER A 54 -0.07 -8.33 37.00
CA SER A 54 -1.11 -8.47 35.99
C SER A 54 -0.63 -7.89 34.66
N LEU A 55 -1.31 -8.25 33.59
CA LEU A 55 -1.02 -7.78 32.24
C LEU A 55 -2.27 -7.12 31.70
N LEU A 56 -2.13 -5.88 31.25
CA LEU A 56 -3.19 -5.20 30.52
C LEU A 56 -2.95 -5.40 29.03
N GLN A 57 -3.66 -6.37 28.45
CA GLN A 57 -3.60 -6.68 27.03
C GLN A 57 -4.37 -5.63 26.23
N LEU A 58 -3.68 -4.90 25.36
CA LEU A 58 -4.24 -3.83 24.54
C LEU A 58 -3.86 -4.07 23.09
N ALA A 59 -4.76 -4.66 22.28
CA ALA A 59 -4.64 -4.94 20.84
C ALA A 59 -3.25 -5.40 20.35
N ASP A 60 -2.29 -4.49 20.23
CA ASP A 60 -0.97 -4.70 19.64
C ASP A 60 0.18 -4.61 20.67
N ARG A 61 -0.12 -4.40 21.96
CA ARG A 61 0.85 -4.26 23.06
C ARG A 61 0.34 -4.80 24.39
N ILE A 62 1.29 -5.16 25.25
CA ILE A 62 1.04 -5.61 26.62
C ILE A 62 1.61 -4.56 27.55
N LEU A 63 0.80 -4.00 28.45
CA LEU A 63 1.30 -3.18 29.55
C LEU A 63 1.43 -4.05 30.80
N HIS A 64 2.59 -3.98 31.42
CA HIS A 64 2.89 -4.66 32.67
C HIS A 64 2.34 -3.87 33.84
N LEU A 65 1.59 -4.55 34.70
CA LEU A 65 1.10 -4.00 35.97
C LEU A 65 1.80 -4.78 37.08
N ASP A 66 2.87 -4.22 37.63
CA ASP A 66 3.57 -4.85 38.73
C ASP A 66 2.89 -4.47 40.06
N ASN A 67 3.04 -5.31 41.09
CA ASN A 67 2.52 -5.03 42.44
C ASN A 67 1.03 -4.62 42.50
N VAL A 68 0.16 -5.30 41.76
CA VAL A 68 -1.29 -5.13 41.85
C VAL A 68 -1.77 -5.64 43.20
N LEU A 69 -2.51 -4.81 43.94
CA LEU A 69 -3.13 -5.14 45.23
C LEU A 69 -4.59 -5.54 45.02
N VAL A 70 -5.02 -6.65 45.62
CA VAL A 70 -6.41 -7.10 45.55
C VAL A 70 -7.12 -6.77 46.85
N ALA A 71 -8.11 -5.88 46.76
CA ALA A 71 -8.93 -5.44 47.86
C ALA A 71 -10.42 -5.62 47.48
N PRO A 72 -11.08 -6.72 47.91
CA PRO A 72 -12.43 -7.08 47.46
C PRO A 72 -13.52 -6.04 47.73
N GLN A 73 -13.29 -5.13 48.68
CA GLN A 73 -14.23 -4.07 49.03
C GLN A 73 -14.15 -2.86 48.08
N LEU A 74 -13.25 -2.87 47.09
CA LEU A 74 -13.18 -1.82 46.07
C LEU A 74 -14.37 -1.87 45.11
N THR A 75 -14.98 -0.71 44.88
CA THR A 75 -16.09 -0.58 43.93
C THR A 75 -15.61 -0.52 42.47
N ARG A 76 -14.37 -0.07 42.22
CA ARG A 76 -13.76 0.05 40.90
C ARG A 76 -12.29 -0.35 40.97
N ASN A 77 -11.77 -0.87 39.85
CA ASN A 77 -10.34 -1.12 39.72
C ASN A 77 -9.61 0.18 39.43
N LEU A 78 -8.49 0.43 40.13
CA LEU A 78 -7.74 1.68 40.04
C LEU A 78 -6.35 1.42 39.44
N LEU A 79 -6.03 2.15 38.39
CA LEU A 79 -4.75 2.09 37.71
C LEU A 79 -3.90 3.29 38.16
N SER A 80 -2.87 3.05 38.97
CA SER A 80 -1.95 4.11 39.37
C SER A 80 -1.17 4.64 38.17
N VAL A 81 -1.37 5.93 37.85
CA VAL A 81 -0.66 6.65 36.77
C VAL A 81 0.86 6.59 37.00
N ARG A 82 1.30 6.82 38.24
CA ARG A 82 2.72 6.85 38.60
C ARG A 82 3.37 5.48 38.51
N GLN A 83 2.65 4.44 38.88
CA GLN A 83 3.17 3.09 38.79
C GLN A 83 3.22 2.61 37.34
N LEU A 84 2.14 2.82 36.57
CA LEU A 84 2.09 2.44 35.15
C LEU A 84 3.24 2.99 34.33
N THR A 85 3.55 4.28 34.54
CA THR A 85 4.62 4.98 33.82
C THR A 85 6.02 4.49 34.20
N ARG A 86 6.21 4.03 35.43
CA ARG A 86 7.45 3.38 35.89
C ARG A 86 7.61 1.99 35.30
N ASP A 87 6.54 1.19 35.33
CA ASP A 87 6.56 -0.21 34.91
C ASP A 87 6.75 -0.34 33.38
N ASN A 88 6.37 0.68 32.59
CA ASN A 88 6.30 0.57 31.11
C ASN A 88 7.09 1.63 30.33
N ASN A 89 7.92 2.45 30.99
CA ASN A 89 8.69 3.54 30.36
C ASN A 89 7.84 4.42 29.43
N CYS A 90 6.67 4.84 29.92
CA CYS A 90 5.69 5.61 29.17
C CYS A 90 5.32 6.91 29.88
N SER A 91 4.59 7.77 29.18
CA SER A 91 4.03 9.01 29.70
C SER A 91 2.53 9.05 29.43
N ILE A 92 1.77 9.75 30.28
CA ILE A 92 0.31 9.86 30.17
C ILE A 92 -0.04 11.33 29.98
N GLU A 93 -0.91 11.61 29.02
CA GLU A 93 -1.43 12.95 28.73
C GLU A 93 -2.95 12.91 28.74
N PHE A 94 -3.54 13.76 29.59
CA PHE A 94 -4.99 13.89 29.76
C PHE A 94 -5.52 15.07 28.95
N ASP A 95 -6.73 14.92 28.40
CA ASP A 95 -7.49 16.00 27.78
C ASP A 95 -9.00 15.85 28.05
N ALA A 96 -9.79 16.76 27.47
CA ALA A 96 -11.22 16.84 27.68
C ALA A 96 -12.01 15.61 27.19
N SER A 97 -11.43 14.78 26.33
CA SER A 97 -12.09 13.61 25.74
C SER A 97 -11.58 12.28 26.30
N GLY A 98 -10.52 12.29 27.10
CA GLY A 98 -9.91 11.07 27.63
C GLY A 98 -8.43 11.25 27.93
N PHE A 99 -7.64 10.21 27.67
CA PHE A 99 -6.20 10.23 27.84
C PHE A 99 -5.46 9.46 26.77
N SER A 100 -4.17 9.78 26.60
CA SER A 100 -3.24 9.05 25.74
C SER A 100 -2.04 8.56 26.54
N VAL A 101 -1.59 7.34 26.23
CA VAL A 101 -0.31 6.80 26.70
C VAL A 101 0.69 6.98 25.56
N LYS A 102 1.83 7.59 25.84
CA LYS A 102 2.88 7.88 24.86
C LYS A 102 4.19 7.23 25.29
N ASP A 103 4.95 6.74 24.31
CA ASP A 103 6.30 6.25 24.54
C ASP A 103 7.18 7.40 25.06
N LEU A 104 7.94 7.16 26.13
CA LEU A 104 8.62 8.25 26.82
C LEU A 104 9.71 8.90 25.96
N GLN A 105 10.39 8.12 25.11
CA GLN A 105 11.51 8.57 24.28
C GLN A 105 11.03 9.21 22.97
N THR A 106 10.17 8.52 22.23
CA THR A 106 9.73 8.92 20.88
C THR A 106 8.52 9.83 20.89
N LYS A 107 7.83 9.96 22.04
CA LYS A 107 6.54 10.68 22.20
C LYS A 107 5.43 10.15 21.28
N THR A 108 5.61 8.99 20.68
CA THR A 108 4.60 8.35 19.83
C THR A 108 3.43 7.90 20.71
N VAL A 109 2.20 8.09 20.22
CA VAL A 109 1.00 7.63 20.94
C VAL A 109 0.94 6.12 20.86
N LEU A 110 1.09 5.47 22.01
CA LEU A 110 0.98 4.02 22.18
C LEU A 110 -0.47 3.58 22.34
N LEU A 111 -1.27 4.40 23.03
CA LEU A 111 -2.67 4.11 23.33
C LEU A 111 -3.47 5.40 23.37
N ARG A 112 -4.69 5.35 22.83
CA ARG A 112 -5.70 6.39 23.03
C ARG A 112 -6.93 5.77 23.67
N CYS A 113 -7.37 6.33 24.79
CA CYS A 113 -8.59 5.93 25.49
C CYS A 113 -9.49 7.15 25.62
N ASN A 114 -10.58 7.16 24.85
CA ASN A 114 -11.64 8.15 25.02
C ASN A 114 -12.69 7.59 25.99
N SER A 115 -13.14 8.41 26.92
CA SER A 115 -14.16 8.07 27.92
C SER A 115 -15.38 8.96 27.74
N ASN A 116 -16.57 8.37 27.70
CA ASN A 116 -17.83 9.10 27.51
C ASN A 116 -18.46 9.62 28.83
N GLY A 117 -17.80 9.40 29.97
CA GLY A 117 -18.28 9.83 31.30
C GLY A 117 -17.21 10.58 32.08
N ASP A 118 -17.52 10.94 33.32
CA ASP A 118 -16.70 11.83 34.17
C ASP A 118 -15.38 11.22 34.67
N LEU A 119 -15.11 9.95 34.35
CA LEU A 119 -13.90 9.22 34.76
C LEU A 119 -13.10 8.73 33.56
N TYR A 120 -11.78 8.78 33.69
CA TYR A 120 -10.83 8.25 32.71
C TYR A 120 -10.76 6.71 32.79
N THR A 121 -11.67 6.03 32.09
CA THR A 121 -11.76 4.57 32.08
C THR A 121 -11.06 3.94 30.87
N ILE A 122 -10.49 2.74 31.05
CA ILE A 122 -10.04 1.88 29.95
C ILE A 122 -11.22 1.01 29.49
N PRO A 123 -11.64 1.09 28.21
CA PRO A 123 -12.78 0.32 27.72
C PRO A 123 -12.48 -1.19 27.70
N HIS A 124 -13.42 -2.01 28.19
CA HIS A 124 -13.29 -3.48 28.29
C HIS A 124 -13.28 -4.19 26.93
N HIS A 125 -13.82 -3.52 25.93
CA HIS A 125 -13.65 -3.84 24.53
C HIS A 125 -13.16 -2.56 23.89
N MET A 126 -11.87 -2.49 23.60
CA MET A 126 -11.42 -1.62 22.53
C MET A 126 -12.05 -2.21 21.25
N PRO A 127 -13.09 -1.60 20.62
CA PRO A 127 -13.18 -1.78 19.18
C PRO A 127 -11.79 -1.38 18.68
N PRO A 128 -11.14 -2.17 17.81
CA PRO A 128 -9.78 -1.88 17.41
C PRO A 128 -9.71 -0.41 16.96
N HIS A 129 -9.15 0.46 17.81
CA HIS A 129 -9.00 1.87 17.49
C HIS A 129 -8.10 1.87 16.28
N CYS A 130 -8.65 2.36 15.15
CA CYS A 130 -8.01 2.43 13.84
C CYS A 130 -6.71 1.65 13.80
N HIS A 131 -6.80 0.32 13.60
CA HIS A 131 -5.77 -0.30 12.80
C HIS A 131 -5.56 0.67 11.64
N VAL A 132 -4.31 1.06 11.35
CA VAL A 132 -3.97 1.33 9.96
C VAL A 132 -4.52 0.12 9.24
N ALA A 133 -5.70 0.25 8.62
CA ALA A 133 -6.57 -0.89 8.39
C ALA A 133 -5.71 -1.94 7.70
N VAL A 134 -5.40 -3.04 8.41
CA VAL A 134 -4.48 -4.05 7.90
C VAL A 134 -5.17 -4.53 6.64
N ALA A 135 -4.67 -4.06 5.50
CA ALA A 135 -5.44 -4.09 4.28
C ALA A 135 -5.75 -5.55 3.98
N SER A 136 -7.02 -5.84 3.67
CA SER A 136 -7.41 -7.22 3.40
C SER A 136 -6.60 -7.77 2.23
N LEU A 137 -6.50 -9.10 2.14
CA LEU A 137 -5.85 -9.73 0.98
C LEU A 137 -6.46 -9.25 -0.35
N GLU A 138 -7.77 -9.01 -0.36
CA GLU A 138 -8.51 -8.48 -1.50
C GLU A 138 -8.16 -7.02 -1.82
N LEU A 139 -7.98 -6.19 -0.79
CA LEU A 139 -7.53 -4.81 -0.96
C LEU A 139 -6.11 -4.75 -1.49
N TRP A 140 -5.19 -5.57 -0.96
CA TRP A 140 -3.84 -5.68 -1.52
C TRP A 140 -3.83 -6.24 -2.93
N HIS A 141 -4.68 -7.22 -3.22
CA HIS A 141 -4.87 -7.73 -4.57
C HIS A 141 -5.27 -6.58 -5.53
N SER A 142 -6.22 -5.73 -5.14
CA SER A 142 -6.68 -4.60 -5.97
C SER A 142 -5.63 -3.47 -6.06
N ARG A 143 -5.01 -3.06 -4.94
CA ARG A 143 -3.95 -2.05 -4.88
C ARG A 143 -2.73 -2.43 -5.73
N LEU A 144 -2.39 -3.71 -5.71
CA LEU A 144 -1.31 -4.25 -6.52
C LEU A 144 -1.78 -4.65 -7.90
N GLY A 145 -2.90 -4.15 -8.45
CA GLY A 145 -3.30 -4.40 -9.84
C GLY A 145 -3.51 -5.90 -10.16
N HIS A 146 -4.21 -6.57 -9.26
CA HIS A 146 -4.74 -7.92 -9.38
C HIS A 146 -3.70 -9.03 -9.62
N PRO A 147 -2.58 -9.10 -8.89
CA PRO A 147 -1.55 -10.11 -9.14
C PRO A 147 -2.05 -11.52 -8.76
N ALA A 148 -1.35 -12.53 -9.27
CA ALA A 148 -1.62 -13.92 -8.88
C ALA A 148 -1.37 -14.12 -7.37
N PRO A 149 -2.07 -15.06 -6.69
CA PRO A 149 -1.93 -15.29 -5.25
C PRO A 149 -0.48 -15.54 -4.79
N ALA A 150 0.33 -16.21 -5.61
CA ALA A 150 1.75 -16.46 -5.33
C ALA A 150 2.54 -15.17 -5.09
N VAL A 151 2.28 -14.10 -5.86
CA VAL A 151 2.95 -12.81 -5.72
C VAL A 151 2.62 -12.16 -4.38
N LEU A 152 1.36 -12.23 -3.94
CA LEU A 152 0.93 -11.71 -2.64
C LEU A 152 1.60 -12.47 -1.50
N ASN A 153 1.68 -13.80 -1.60
CA ASN A 153 2.36 -14.63 -0.61
C ASN A 153 3.85 -14.31 -0.50
N THR A 154 4.53 -14.08 -1.63
CA THR A 154 5.92 -13.63 -1.62
C THR A 154 6.08 -12.27 -0.93
N LEU A 155 5.22 -11.30 -1.23
CA LEU A 155 5.26 -9.99 -0.59
C LEU A 155 5.04 -10.06 0.93
N LYS A 156 4.17 -10.94 1.41
CA LYS A 156 4.01 -11.21 2.85
C LYS A 156 5.27 -11.79 3.48
N LYS A 157 5.92 -12.74 2.80
CA LYS A 157 7.18 -13.35 3.27
C LYS A 157 8.30 -12.32 3.38
N PHE A 158 8.32 -11.32 2.49
CA PHE A 158 9.25 -10.20 2.57
C PHE A 158 8.85 -9.12 3.58
N SER A 159 7.77 -9.32 4.36
CA SER A 159 7.19 -8.33 5.27
C SER A 159 6.90 -6.98 4.61
N ALA A 160 6.76 -6.96 3.28
CA ALA A 160 6.52 -5.76 2.48
C ALA A 160 5.05 -5.31 2.55
N ILE A 161 4.14 -6.25 2.82
CA ILE A 161 2.72 -6.01 3.05
C ILE A 161 2.25 -6.78 4.29
N GLN A 162 1.29 -6.20 5.02
CA GLN A 162 0.60 -6.86 6.13
C GLN A 162 -0.88 -7.05 5.73
N CYS A 163 -1.41 -8.26 5.89
CA CYS A 163 -2.83 -8.54 5.62
C CYS A 163 -3.37 -9.60 6.59
N ASN A 164 -4.68 -9.58 6.84
CA ASN A 164 -5.37 -10.67 7.52
C ASN A 164 -5.44 -11.92 6.64
N THR A 165 -5.42 -13.11 7.25
CA THR A 165 -5.53 -14.40 6.55
C THR A 165 -6.98 -14.67 6.16
N ALA A 166 -7.51 -13.92 5.20
CA ALA A 166 -8.77 -14.25 4.54
C ALA A 166 -8.49 -15.07 3.27
N ALA A 167 -9.36 -16.05 2.99
CA ALA A 167 -9.28 -16.86 1.77
C ALA A 167 -9.44 -15.99 0.51
N CYS A 168 -8.67 -16.32 -0.53
CA CYS A 168 -8.75 -15.62 -1.82
C CYS A 168 -10.11 -15.92 -2.48
N ARG A 169 -11.00 -14.94 -2.52
CA ARG A 169 -12.27 -15.02 -3.27
C ARG A 169 -12.03 -14.93 -4.78
N LEU A 170 -12.98 -15.45 -5.56
CA LEU A 170 -12.97 -15.31 -7.02
C LEU A 170 -13.08 -13.83 -7.40
N CYS A 171 -12.06 -13.27 -8.06
CA CYS A 171 -12.09 -11.88 -8.53
C CYS A 171 -12.70 -11.80 -9.94
N TYR A 172 -13.89 -11.19 -10.05
CA TYR A 172 -14.59 -10.97 -11.33
C TYR A 172 -13.70 -10.30 -12.39
N ALA A 173 -12.97 -9.25 -12.02
CA ALA A 173 -12.10 -8.53 -12.96
C ALA A 173 -10.90 -9.38 -13.45
N CYS A 174 -10.41 -10.31 -12.61
CA CYS A 174 -9.39 -11.27 -13.05
C CYS A 174 -9.94 -12.29 -14.04
N GLN A 175 -11.15 -12.81 -13.80
CA GLN A 175 -11.77 -13.80 -14.69
C GLN A 175 -11.98 -13.24 -16.09
N LEU A 176 -12.45 -12.00 -16.20
CA LEU A 176 -12.61 -11.34 -17.50
C LEU A 176 -11.29 -10.87 -18.12
N GLY A 177 -10.34 -10.43 -17.28
CA GLY A 177 -9.11 -9.80 -17.76
C GLY A 177 -7.97 -10.76 -18.08
N LYS A 178 -7.90 -11.92 -17.41
CA LYS A 178 -6.71 -12.78 -17.36
C LYS A 178 -6.96 -14.23 -17.75
N HIS A 179 -8.10 -14.54 -18.36
CA HIS A 179 -8.36 -15.89 -18.84
C HIS A 179 -7.36 -16.26 -19.94
N THR A 180 -6.49 -17.26 -19.70
CA THR A 180 -5.40 -17.65 -20.61
C THR A 180 -5.43 -19.13 -20.96
N ARG A 181 -5.04 -19.47 -22.19
CA ARG A 181 -4.66 -20.84 -22.61
C ARG A 181 -3.30 -21.23 -21.99
N LEU A 182 -3.03 -22.53 -21.88
CA LEU A 182 -1.86 -23.14 -21.20
C LEU A 182 -0.51 -22.60 -21.69
N PRO A 183 0.54 -22.61 -20.84
CA PRO A 183 1.84 -22.00 -21.15
C PRO A 183 2.66 -22.79 -22.18
N PHE A 184 3.53 -22.07 -22.89
CA PHE A 184 4.60 -22.62 -23.75
C PHE A 184 5.94 -22.68 -23.00
N THR A 185 6.90 -23.41 -23.57
CA THR A 185 8.22 -23.74 -23.01
C THR A 185 9.07 -22.51 -22.61
N SER A 186 9.92 -22.71 -21.59
CA SER A 186 10.81 -21.68 -21.03
C SER A 186 12.02 -21.42 -21.92
N SER A 187 12.28 -20.14 -22.24
CA SER A 187 13.54 -19.69 -22.83
C SER A 187 14.56 -19.42 -21.71
N VAL A 188 15.76 -20.01 -21.81
CA VAL A 188 16.88 -19.72 -20.90
C VAL A 188 17.75 -18.65 -21.56
N SER A 189 17.54 -17.38 -21.23
CA SER A 189 18.56 -16.34 -21.43
C SER A 189 19.08 -15.92 -20.07
N SER A 190 20.40 -15.97 -19.90
CA SER A 190 21.10 -15.54 -18.69
C SER A 190 21.90 -14.28 -19.00
N THR A 191 21.43 -13.14 -18.52
CA THR A 191 22.22 -11.91 -18.40
C THR A 191 22.82 -11.81 -17.02
N SER A 192 23.91 -11.05 -16.90
CA SER A 192 24.69 -10.90 -15.66
C SER A 192 24.49 -9.56 -14.97
N ALA A 193 24.06 -8.53 -15.71
CA ALA A 193 23.85 -7.18 -15.20
C ALA A 193 22.73 -6.44 -15.94
N ALA A 194 22.20 -5.39 -15.30
CA ALA A 194 21.21 -4.50 -15.90
C ALA A 194 21.76 -3.83 -17.18
N PHE A 195 20.88 -3.67 -18.18
CA PHE A 195 21.13 -3.04 -19.48
C PHE A 195 22.11 -3.79 -20.40
N GLU A 196 22.52 -5.00 -20.03
CA GLU A 196 23.31 -5.88 -20.92
C GLU A 196 22.49 -6.31 -22.15
N LEU A 197 21.22 -6.63 -21.94
CA LEU A 197 20.26 -6.94 -22.98
C LEU A 197 18.92 -6.33 -22.64
N VAL A 198 18.36 -5.59 -23.60
CA VAL A 198 17.07 -4.93 -23.44
C VAL A 198 16.15 -5.32 -24.58
N HIS A 199 14.99 -5.89 -24.25
CA HIS A 199 13.99 -6.31 -25.20
C HIS A 199 13.01 -5.20 -25.55
N CYS A 200 12.66 -5.06 -26.83
CA CYS A 200 11.72 -4.07 -27.34
C CYS A 200 10.58 -4.74 -28.11
N VAL A 201 9.37 -4.20 -27.96
CA VAL A 201 8.20 -4.57 -28.76
C VAL A 201 7.21 -3.42 -28.80
N VAL A 202 6.50 -3.24 -29.92
CA VAL A 202 5.41 -2.25 -30.03
C VAL A 202 4.07 -2.94 -30.00
N TRP A 203 3.12 -2.36 -29.27
CA TRP A 203 1.73 -2.77 -29.30
C TRP A 203 0.84 -1.76 -30.00
N THR A 204 -0.21 -2.27 -30.65
CA THR A 204 -1.22 -1.46 -31.34
C THR A 204 -2.56 -1.58 -30.64
N SER A 205 -3.12 -0.45 -30.25
CA SER A 205 -4.45 -0.39 -29.64
C SER A 205 -5.55 -0.48 -30.69
N PRO A 206 -6.63 -1.24 -30.41
CA PRO A 206 -7.84 -1.18 -31.22
C PRO A 206 -8.62 0.13 -31.01
N VAL A 207 -8.36 0.87 -29.92
CA VAL A 207 -9.09 2.10 -29.55
C VAL A 207 -8.09 3.23 -29.25
N LEU A 208 -8.35 4.43 -29.75
CA LEU A 208 -7.54 5.61 -29.42
C LEU A 208 -7.70 5.97 -27.94
N SER A 209 -6.61 6.42 -27.32
CA SER A 209 -6.71 6.96 -25.97
C SER A 209 -7.37 8.34 -25.95
N ILE A 210 -7.78 8.80 -24.77
CA ILE A 210 -8.29 10.18 -24.58
C ILE A 210 -7.29 11.27 -25.00
N SER A 211 -5.99 10.95 -25.05
CA SER A 211 -4.91 11.85 -25.48
C SER A 211 -4.46 11.61 -26.94
N GLY A 212 -5.19 10.76 -27.67
CA GLY A 212 -4.95 10.45 -29.09
C GLY A 212 -3.83 9.44 -29.36
N TYR A 213 -3.37 8.69 -28.34
CA TYR A 213 -2.36 7.65 -28.54
C TYR A 213 -2.99 6.40 -29.16
N LYS A 214 -2.26 5.74 -30.06
CA LYS A 214 -2.68 4.50 -30.76
C LYS A 214 -1.77 3.32 -30.48
N PHE A 215 -0.51 3.57 -30.15
CA PHE A 215 0.49 2.54 -29.92
C PHE A 215 1.17 2.75 -28.56
N TYR A 216 1.92 1.76 -28.09
CA TYR A 216 2.95 2.00 -27.10
C TYR A 216 4.16 1.10 -27.34
N LEU A 217 5.36 1.66 -27.15
CA LEU A 217 6.61 0.92 -27.10
C LEU A 217 6.80 0.35 -25.70
N VAL A 218 7.17 -0.93 -25.61
CA VAL A 218 7.62 -1.58 -24.39
C VAL A 218 9.11 -1.82 -24.49
N ILE A 219 9.84 -1.45 -23.45
CA ILE A 219 11.25 -1.74 -23.27
C ILE A 219 11.39 -2.54 -21.97
N VAL A 220 12.03 -3.71 -22.01
CA VAL A 220 12.19 -4.61 -20.85
C VAL A 220 13.65 -4.96 -20.69
N ASP A 221 14.21 -4.70 -19.52
CA ASP A 221 15.55 -5.16 -19.17
C ASP A 221 15.55 -6.67 -18.90
N ASP A 222 16.46 -7.42 -19.53
CA ASP A 222 16.51 -8.89 -19.44
C ASP A 222 16.87 -9.37 -18.03
N TYR A 223 17.76 -8.65 -17.33
CA TYR A 223 18.33 -9.01 -16.03
C TYR A 223 17.38 -8.69 -14.87
N THR A 224 17.00 -7.42 -14.75
CA THR A 224 16.12 -6.93 -13.67
C THR A 224 14.65 -7.20 -13.94
N HIS A 225 14.29 -7.53 -15.19
CA HIS A 225 12.90 -7.65 -15.64
C HIS A 225 12.08 -6.35 -15.44
N PHE A 226 12.76 -5.22 -15.32
CA PHE A 226 12.14 -3.90 -15.20
C PHE A 226 11.60 -3.45 -16.56
N CYS A 227 10.40 -2.89 -16.55
CA CYS A 227 9.68 -2.50 -17.76
C CYS A 227 9.51 -0.98 -17.84
N TRP A 228 9.76 -0.42 -19.02
CA TRP A 228 9.39 0.95 -19.39
C TRP A 228 8.38 0.90 -20.54
N THR A 229 7.48 1.89 -20.57
CA THR A 229 6.51 2.02 -21.67
C THR A 229 6.39 3.46 -22.12
N PHE A 230 6.25 3.65 -23.44
CA PHE A 230 6.12 4.96 -24.06
C PHE A 230 4.90 4.95 -24.99
N PRO A 231 3.79 5.62 -24.61
CA PRO A 231 2.64 5.80 -25.50
C PRO A 231 3.02 6.61 -26.75
N LEU A 232 2.58 6.17 -27.93
CA LEU A 232 2.91 6.75 -29.23
C LEU A 232 1.65 7.05 -30.05
N ARG A 233 1.67 8.13 -30.84
CA ARG A 233 0.61 8.40 -31.83
C ARG A 233 0.94 7.69 -33.15
N HIS A 234 2.21 7.64 -33.50
CA HIS A 234 2.75 6.98 -34.69
C HIS A 234 3.93 6.07 -34.33
N LYS A 235 4.06 4.95 -35.06
CA LYS A 235 5.20 4.03 -34.90
C LYS A 235 6.55 4.68 -35.23
N SER A 236 6.58 5.74 -36.04
CA SER A 236 7.79 6.49 -36.36
C SER A 236 8.44 7.17 -35.14
N GLU A 237 7.70 7.36 -34.04
CA GLU A 237 8.20 7.95 -32.79
C GLU A 237 9.16 7.01 -32.02
N VAL A 238 9.19 5.72 -32.36
CA VAL A 238 10.01 4.69 -31.68
C VAL A 238 11.49 5.08 -31.64
N HIS A 239 12.05 5.57 -32.76
CA HIS A 239 13.45 6.00 -32.81
C HIS A 239 13.77 7.07 -31.75
N GLY A 240 12.93 8.12 -31.67
CA GLY A 240 13.12 9.21 -30.72
C GLY A 240 13.12 8.71 -29.27
N HIS A 241 12.23 7.79 -28.93
CA HIS A 241 12.19 7.17 -27.60
C HIS A 241 13.39 6.28 -27.31
N ILE A 242 13.92 5.53 -28.29
CA ILE A 242 15.16 4.74 -28.11
C ILE A 242 16.34 5.68 -27.80
N VAL A 243 16.48 6.77 -28.54
CA VAL A 243 17.55 7.77 -28.30
C VAL A 243 17.46 8.35 -26.89
N GLN A 244 16.26 8.78 -26.50
CA GLN A 244 16.01 9.33 -25.16
C GLN A 244 16.24 8.29 -24.06
N PHE A 245 15.82 7.04 -24.28
CA PHE A 245 16.00 5.95 -23.33
C PHE A 245 17.48 5.65 -23.09
N VAL A 246 18.30 5.55 -24.14
CA VAL A 246 19.75 5.32 -24.00
C VAL A 246 20.41 6.46 -23.21
N ALA A 247 20.04 7.72 -23.49
CA ALA A 247 20.55 8.88 -22.75
C ALA A 247 20.11 8.87 -21.27
N TYR A 248 18.85 8.51 -21.02
CA TYR A 248 18.29 8.35 -19.68
C TYR A 248 19.05 7.28 -18.88
N VAL A 249 19.26 6.10 -19.47
CA VAL A 249 19.95 4.98 -18.80
C VAL A 249 21.38 5.37 -18.42
N HIS A 250 22.11 5.96 -19.37
CA HIS A 250 23.46 6.45 -19.14
C HIS A 250 23.51 7.46 -17.99
N THR A 251 22.57 8.39 -17.92
CA THR A 251 22.58 9.47 -16.92
C THR A 251 22.11 9.01 -15.54
N GLN A 252 21.06 8.19 -15.47
CA GLN A 252 20.44 7.83 -14.19
C GLN A 252 21.09 6.62 -13.51
N PHE A 253 21.67 5.71 -14.29
CA PHE A 253 22.27 4.48 -13.76
C PHE A 253 23.77 4.39 -13.98
N SER A 254 24.36 5.33 -14.73
CA SER A 254 25.78 5.29 -15.09
C SER A 254 26.20 3.96 -15.76
N LEU A 255 25.26 3.36 -16.51
CA LEU A 255 25.46 2.09 -17.22
C LEU A 255 25.23 2.28 -18.72
N PRO A 256 26.00 1.59 -19.59
CA PRO A 256 25.72 1.55 -21.01
C PRO A 256 24.63 0.52 -21.32
N VAL A 257 23.75 0.84 -22.27
CA VAL A 257 22.93 -0.19 -22.92
C VAL A 257 23.82 -0.92 -23.92
N ARG A 258 24.03 -2.23 -23.75
CA ARG A 258 24.93 -2.99 -24.64
C ARG A 258 24.23 -3.56 -25.85
N CYS A 259 23.01 -4.05 -25.68
CA CYS A 259 22.28 -4.72 -26.74
C CYS A 259 20.78 -4.45 -26.64
N PHE A 260 20.16 -4.13 -27.78
CA PHE A 260 18.72 -4.21 -27.96
C PHE A 260 18.34 -5.52 -28.64
N GLN A 261 17.20 -6.09 -28.27
CA GLN A 261 16.56 -7.18 -28.97
C GLN A 261 15.14 -6.80 -29.37
N ALA A 262 14.83 -6.84 -30.67
CA ALA A 262 13.52 -6.47 -31.21
C ALA A 262 13.00 -7.54 -32.17
N ASP A 263 11.74 -7.41 -32.58
CA ASP A 263 11.22 -8.12 -33.75
C ASP A 263 11.72 -7.46 -35.05
N ASN A 264 11.36 -8.04 -36.21
CA ASN A 264 11.69 -7.45 -37.52
C ASN A 264 10.75 -6.28 -37.91
N GLY A 265 10.19 -5.56 -36.93
CA GLY A 265 9.37 -4.38 -37.17
C GLY A 265 10.17 -3.27 -37.88
N THR A 266 9.56 -2.64 -38.87
CA THR A 266 10.19 -1.53 -39.62
C THR A 266 10.43 -0.30 -38.75
N GLU A 267 9.71 -0.18 -37.63
CA GLU A 267 9.96 0.82 -36.59
C GLU A 267 11.34 0.68 -35.93
N PHE A 268 11.91 -0.53 -35.88
CA PHE A 268 13.24 -0.80 -35.33
C PHE A 268 14.30 -0.87 -36.42
N LEU A 269 13.94 -1.40 -37.59
CA LEU A 269 14.81 -1.56 -38.76
C LEU A 269 14.76 -0.33 -39.68
N ASN A 270 15.32 0.78 -39.22
CA ASN A 270 15.49 1.99 -40.05
C ASN A 270 16.92 2.55 -39.94
N SER A 271 17.32 3.33 -40.95
CA SER A 271 18.68 3.88 -41.07
C SER A 271 19.05 4.78 -39.90
N ALA A 272 18.12 5.60 -39.40
CA ALA A 272 18.36 6.50 -38.27
C ALA A 272 18.69 5.71 -36.99
N THR A 273 17.91 4.68 -36.66
CA THR A 273 18.17 3.79 -35.51
C THR A 273 19.49 3.03 -35.71
N ALA A 274 19.74 2.48 -36.89
CA ALA A 274 20.98 1.76 -37.16
C ALA A 274 22.23 2.64 -36.99
N ILE A 275 22.22 3.85 -37.55
CA ILE A 275 23.33 4.83 -37.43
C ILE A 275 23.53 5.23 -35.97
N PHE A 276 22.45 5.52 -35.24
CA PHE A 276 22.53 5.90 -33.83
C PHE A 276 23.12 4.80 -32.95
N LEU A 277 22.63 3.56 -33.10
CA LEU A 277 23.11 2.42 -32.31
C LEU A 277 24.57 2.11 -32.63
N ALA A 278 24.94 2.08 -33.91
CA ALA A 278 26.32 1.89 -34.33
C ALA A 278 27.26 2.99 -33.79
N GLY A 279 26.83 4.25 -33.83
CA GLY A 279 27.59 5.39 -33.27
C GLY A 279 27.77 5.35 -31.75
N ARG A 280 27.00 4.51 -31.04
CA ARG A 280 27.11 4.27 -29.59
C ARG A 280 27.70 2.89 -29.26
N GLY A 281 28.07 2.09 -30.26
CA GLY A 281 28.55 0.72 -30.08
C GLY A 281 27.48 -0.25 -29.53
N ILE A 282 26.19 0.07 -29.71
CA ILE A 282 25.08 -0.74 -29.21
C ILE A 282 24.67 -1.75 -30.29
N LEU A 283 24.59 -3.03 -29.92
CA LEU A 283 24.18 -4.09 -30.83
C LEU A 283 22.64 -4.13 -30.95
N LEU A 284 22.11 -4.21 -32.18
CA LEU A 284 20.71 -4.56 -32.42
C LEU A 284 20.61 -6.02 -32.85
N ARG A 285 19.97 -6.86 -32.03
CA ARG A 285 19.58 -8.22 -32.38
C ARG A 285 18.12 -8.21 -32.83
N THR A 286 17.83 -8.85 -33.95
CA THR A 286 16.44 -9.10 -34.34
C THR A 286 16.12 -10.59 -34.32
N SER A 287 14.86 -10.91 -34.08
CA SER A 287 14.38 -12.29 -34.22
C SER A 287 14.53 -12.76 -35.66
N CYS A 288 14.90 -14.01 -35.88
CA CYS A 288 14.84 -14.64 -37.19
C CYS A 288 13.40 -14.54 -37.76
N PRO A 289 13.24 -14.37 -39.09
CA PRO A 289 11.92 -14.42 -39.72
C PRO A 289 11.11 -15.64 -39.26
N TYR A 290 9.81 -15.45 -39.03
CA TYR A 290 8.87 -16.48 -38.54
C TYR A 290 9.19 -17.08 -37.15
N THR A 291 10.16 -16.53 -36.42
CA THR A 291 10.60 -17.06 -35.11
C THR A 291 10.34 -16.04 -33.99
N SER A 292 9.11 -15.53 -33.90
CA SER A 292 8.74 -14.48 -32.93
C SER A 292 8.99 -14.88 -31.46
N ALA A 293 8.96 -16.18 -31.17
CA ALA A 293 9.32 -16.75 -29.88
C ALA A 293 10.71 -16.33 -29.36
N GLN A 294 11.66 -15.96 -30.24
CA GLN A 294 12.96 -15.42 -29.84
C GLN A 294 12.84 -14.09 -29.10
N ASN A 295 11.82 -13.28 -29.37
CA ASN A 295 11.49 -12.08 -28.58
C ASN A 295 10.45 -12.35 -27.48
N GLY A 296 10.32 -13.62 -27.07
CA GLY A 296 9.27 -14.08 -26.16
C GLY A 296 9.27 -13.39 -24.80
N LYS A 297 10.40 -12.85 -24.30
CA LYS A 297 10.42 -12.04 -23.06
C LYS A 297 9.61 -10.75 -23.24
N ALA A 298 9.84 -10.00 -24.31
CA ALA A 298 9.08 -8.79 -24.61
C ALA A 298 7.60 -9.09 -24.81
N GLU A 299 7.27 -10.13 -25.58
CA GLU A 299 5.89 -10.54 -25.85
C GLU A 299 5.15 -10.99 -24.57
N ARG A 300 5.82 -11.74 -23.69
CA ARG A 300 5.25 -12.13 -22.38
C ARG A 300 4.99 -10.93 -21.49
N MET A 301 5.92 -9.97 -21.43
CA MET A 301 5.69 -8.73 -20.70
C MET A 301 4.52 -7.96 -21.30
N LEU A 302 4.46 -7.85 -22.62
CA LEU A 302 3.39 -7.17 -23.33
C LEU A 302 2.02 -7.78 -23.02
N ARG A 303 1.91 -9.12 -23.03
CA ARG A 303 0.69 -9.83 -22.63
C ARG A 303 0.35 -9.55 -21.16
N THR A 304 1.33 -9.54 -20.28
CA THR A 304 1.12 -9.26 -18.85
C THR A 304 0.60 -7.84 -18.64
N LEU A 305 1.19 -6.85 -19.31
CA LEU A 305 0.74 -5.46 -19.32
C LEU A 305 -0.70 -5.34 -19.78
N ASN A 306 -1.03 -5.91 -20.96
CA ASN A 306 -2.38 -5.85 -21.51
C ASN A 306 -3.42 -6.51 -20.61
N ASN A 307 -3.08 -7.64 -19.98
CA ASN A 307 -3.95 -8.30 -19.01
C ASN A 307 -4.19 -7.41 -17.79
N VAL A 308 -3.15 -6.75 -17.25
CA VAL A 308 -3.31 -5.83 -16.10
C VAL A 308 -4.12 -4.60 -16.52
N VAL A 309 -3.81 -3.96 -17.64
CA VAL A 309 -4.55 -2.80 -18.17
C VAL A 309 -6.04 -3.13 -18.30
N ARG A 310 -6.38 -4.24 -18.95
CA ARG A 310 -7.76 -4.69 -19.09
C ARG A 310 -8.43 -4.92 -17.74
N THR A 311 -7.75 -5.61 -16.82
CA THR A 311 -8.29 -5.84 -15.48
C THR A 311 -8.51 -4.54 -14.70
N LEU A 312 -7.58 -3.58 -14.76
CA LEU A 312 -7.70 -2.29 -14.08
C LEU A 312 -8.90 -1.50 -14.61
N LEU A 313 -9.07 -1.42 -15.94
CA LEU A 313 -10.21 -0.74 -16.56
C LEU A 313 -11.54 -1.39 -16.19
N ILE A 314 -11.62 -2.73 -16.24
CA ILE A 314 -12.84 -3.48 -15.86
C ILE A 314 -13.17 -3.28 -14.38
N HIS A 315 -12.15 -3.33 -13.51
CA HIS A 315 -12.33 -3.15 -12.07
C HIS A 315 -12.84 -1.74 -11.73
N ALA A 316 -12.28 -0.73 -12.40
CA ALA A 316 -12.64 0.67 -12.24
C ALA A 316 -13.94 1.06 -12.98
N ALA A 317 -14.49 0.17 -13.82
CA ALA A 317 -15.54 0.50 -14.79
C ALA A 317 -15.17 1.69 -15.69
N MET A 318 -13.89 1.86 -16.01
CA MET A 318 -13.40 2.97 -16.84
C MET A 318 -13.47 2.62 -18.33
N PRO A 319 -13.83 3.58 -19.20
CA PRO A 319 -13.83 3.36 -20.65
C PRO A 319 -12.46 2.93 -21.18
N SER A 320 -12.47 2.13 -22.25
CA SER A 320 -11.24 1.62 -22.87
C SER A 320 -10.31 2.72 -23.40
N SER A 321 -10.83 3.92 -23.66
CA SER A 321 -10.04 5.10 -24.05
C SER A 321 -9.08 5.60 -22.95
N TYR A 322 -9.25 5.18 -21.70
CA TYR A 322 -8.31 5.48 -20.60
C TYR A 322 -7.17 4.45 -20.47
N TRP A 323 -6.91 3.69 -21.54
CA TRP A 323 -5.90 2.64 -21.51
C TRP A 323 -4.48 3.17 -21.24
N VAL A 324 -4.17 4.43 -21.56
CA VAL A 324 -2.84 5.02 -21.30
C VAL A 324 -2.62 5.26 -19.81
N GLU A 325 -3.64 5.72 -19.11
CA GLU A 325 -3.65 5.97 -17.67
C GLU A 325 -3.57 4.63 -16.92
N ALA A 326 -4.35 3.65 -17.37
CA ALA A 326 -4.26 2.28 -16.88
C ALA A 326 -2.89 1.64 -17.17
N LEU A 327 -2.29 1.89 -18.34
CA LEU A 327 -0.95 1.41 -18.71
C LEU A 327 0.12 1.98 -17.79
N SER A 328 0.10 3.29 -17.56
CA SER A 328 1.04 3.95 -16.64
C SER A 328 0.97 3.35 -15.23
N THR A 329 -0.24 3.12 -14.73
CA THR A 329 -0.45 2.45 -13.44
C THR A 329 -0.01 0.98 -13.47
N ALA A 330 -0.32 0.25 -14.54
CA ALA A 330 0.05 -1.16 -14.69
C ALA A 330 1.57 -1.34 -14.62
N VAL A 331 2.33 -0.54 -15.36
CA VAL A 331 3.80 -0.56 -15.38
C VAL A 331 4.38 -0.22 -14.00
N PHE A 332 3.86 0.84 -13.38
CA PHE A 332 4.27 1.25 -12.04
C PHE A 332 4.13 0.13 -11.01
N LEU A 333 3.02 -0.62 -11.09
CA LEU A 333 2.72 -1.72 -10.19
C LEU A 333 3.47 -3.02 -10.55
N ILE A 334 3.64 -3.34 -11.84
CA ILE A 334 4.37 -4.56 -12.28
C ILE A 334 5.83 -4.48 -11.83
N ASN A 335 6.47 -3.33 -11.98
CA ASN A 335 7.86 -3.15 -11.54
C ASN A 335 8.03 -3.28 -10.01
N ARG A 336 6.95 -3.14 -9.22
CA ARG A 336 6.96 -3.23 -7.75
C ARG A 336 6.44 -4.57 -7.22
N ARG A 337 6.17 -5.53 -8.10
CA ARG A 337 5.68 -6.87 -7.72
C ARG A 337 6.76 -7.92 -7.94
N PRO A 338 6.83 -8.97 -7.11
CA PRO A 338 7.63 -10.15 -7.38
C PRO A 338 7.34 -10.74 -8.76
N SER A 339 8.39 -11.09 -9.50
CA SER A 339 8.29 -11.71 -10.82
C SER A 339 8.92 -13.10 -10.81
N SER A 340 8.19 -14.10 -11.30
CA SER A 340 8.71 -15.47 -11.40
C SER A 340 9.88 -15.58 -12.39
N SER A 341 9.97 -14.68 -13.37
CA SER A 341 11.06 -14.65 -14.35
C SER A 341 12.43 -14.28 -13.76
N ILE A 342 12.46 -13.78 -12.53
CA ILE A 342 13.67 -13.38 -11.79
C ILE A 342 13.66 -13.97 -10.38
N HIS A 343 13.27 -15.25 -10.27
CA HIS A 343 13.24 -16.01 -9.00
C HIS A 343 12.44 -15.33 -7.88
N ASN A 344 11.33 -14.69 -8.23
CA ASN A 344 10.47 -13.91 -7.33
C ASN A 344 11.14 -12.66 -6.73
N GLY A 345 12.22 -12.17 -7.34
CA GLY A 345 12.74 -10.83 -7.10
C GLY A 345 11.77 -9.73 -7.53
N ILE A 346 11.96 -8.53 -7.00
CA ILE A 346 11.16 -7.35 -7.35
C ILE A 346 11.97 -6.49 -8.35
N PRO A 347 11.48 -6.23 -9.57
CA PRO A 347 12.25 -5.50 -10.58
C PRO A 347 12.77 -4.14 -10.11
N TYR A 348 11.93 -3.38 -9.39
CA TYR A 348 12.30 -2.10 -8.80
C TYR A 348 13.47 -2.22 -7.82
N GLN A 349 13.47 -3.27 -7.00
CA GLN A 349 14.56 -3.51 -6.05
C GLN A 349 15.85 -3.91 -6.77
N LEU A 350 15.77 -4.76 -7.80
CA LEU A 350 16.96 -5.17 -8.55
C LEU A 350 17.61 -4.00 -9.29
N LEU A 351 16.80 -3.11 -9.88
CA LEU A 351 17.29 -1.98 -10.65
C LEU A 351 17.76 -0.80 -9.77
N HIS A 352 17.02 -0.46 -8.72
CA HIS A 352 17.32 0.70 -7.87
C HIS A 352 18.05 0.35 -6.57
N HIS A 353 18.32 -0.93 -6.33
CA HIS A 353 18.93 -1.46 -5.11
C HIS A 353 18.20 -1.02 -3.83
N LYS A 354 16.89 -0.78 -3.92
CA LYS A 354 16.06 -0.27 -2.83
C LYS A 354 14.65 -0.88 -2.88
N MET A 355 14.12 -1.26 -1.72
CA MET A 355 12.74 -1.72 -1.62
C MET A 355 11.74 -0.62 -2.02
N PRO A 356 10.71 -0.94 -2.83
CA PRO A 356 9.67 0.02 -3.14
C PRO A 356 8.80 0.30 -1.92
N ASP A 357 8.33 1.55 -1.81
CA ASP A 357 7.34 1.94 -0.82
C ASP A 357 5.95 1.49 -1.28
N TYR A 358 5.32 0.60 -0.52
CA TYR A 358 3.98 0.08 -0.80
C TYR A 358 2.86 0.92 -0.14
N SER A 359 3.20 1.82 0.79
CA SER A 359 2.22 2.63 1.53
C SER A 359 1.50 3.65 0.63
N ILE A 360 2.15 4.04 -0.46
CA ILE A 360 1.60 4.97 -1.46
C ILE A 360 0.56 4.32 -2.37
N LEU A 361 0.44 2.99 -2.40
CA LEU A 361 -0.39 2.30 -3.37
C LEU A 361 -1.89 2.47 -3.07
N ARG A 362 -2.65 2.79 -4.10
CA ARG A 362 -4.11 2.95 -4.08
C ARG A 362 -4.76 2.15 -5.20
N VAL A 363 -6.04 1.81 -5.02
CA VAL A 363 -6.80 1.02 -6.01
C VAL A 363 -7.10 1.89 -7.22
N PHE A 364 -6.63 1.50 -8.41
CA PHE A 364 -6.93 2.23 -9.64
C PHE A 364 -8.45 2.37 -9.84
N GLY A 365 -8.92 3.58 -10.12
CA GLY A 365 -10.33 3.87 -10.26
C GLY A 365 -11.11 4.04 -8.95
N CYS A 366 -10.45 4.05 -7.79
CA CYS A 366 -11.14 4.36 -6.55
C CYS A 366 -11.52 5.84 -6.46
N LEU A 367 -12.50 6.12 -5.62
CA LEU A 367 -12.90 7.48 -5.29
C LEU A 367 -11.80 8.17 -4.49
N CYS A 368 -11.46 9.39 -4.88
CA CYS A 368 -10.43 10.18 -4.24
C CYS A 368 -10.80 11.66 -4.19
N TYR A 369 -10.25 12.36 -3.21
CA TYR A 369 -10.61 13.72 -2.85
C TYR A 369 -9.32 14.56 -2.73
N PRO A 370 -8.84 15.18 -3.83
CA PRO A 370 -7.65 16.04 -3.78
C PRO A 370 -7.94 17.36 -3.06
N ASN A 371 -7.00 17.82 -2.25
CA ASN A 371 -7.09 19.12 -1.59
C ASN A 371 -6.93 20.27 -2.61
N LEU A 372 -7.94 21.13 -2.69
CA LEU A 372 -8.04 22.30 -3.57
C LEU A 372 -7.93 23.64 -2.82
N SER A 373 -7.60 23.63 -1.52
CA SER A 373 -7.64 24.83 -0.67
C SER A 373 -6.77 25.98 -1.17
N ALA A 374 -5.72 25.70 -1.94
CA ALA A 374 -4.86 26.72 -2.54
C ALA A 374 -5.49 27.40 -3.77
N THR A 375 -6.47 26.77 -4.41
CA THR A 375 -7.10 27.22 -5.66
C THR A 375 -8.59 27.57 -5.50
N THR A 376 -9.14 27.46 -4.29
CA THR A 376 -10.52 27.86 -3.98
C THR A 376 -10.70 29.38 -4.07
N SER A 377 -11.81 29.84 -4.64
CA SER A 377 -12.09 31.26 -4.83
C SER A 377 -12.31 32.03 -3.52
N HIS A 378 -12.85 31.39 -2.49
CA HIS A 378 -13.04 31.97 -1.16
C HIS A 378 -12.92 30.93 -0.04
N LYS A 379 -12.78 31.40 1.21
CA LYS A 379 -12.54 30.56 2.40
C LYS A 379 -13.67 29.55 2.70
N LEU A 380 -14.88 29.85 2.25
CA LEU A 380 -16.07 29.00 2.40
C LEU A 380 -16.29 28.03 1.22
N SER A 381 -15.50 28.09 0.15
CA SER A 381 -15.68 27.17 -0.98
C SER A 381 -15.33 25.74 -0.57
N PRO A 382 -15.92 24.71 -1.23
CA PRO A 382 -15.50 23.32 -1.04
C PRO A 382 -13.99 23.17 -1.22
N ARG A 383 -13.31 22.56 -0.24
CA ARG A 383 -11.85 22.38 -0.24
C ARG A 383 -11.37 21.16 -1.01
N SER A 384 -12.30 20.43 -1.62
CA SER A 384 -12.05 19.21 -2.37
C SER A 384 -13.20 18.96 -3.33
N VAL A 385 -12.95 18.11 -4.33
CA VAL A 385 -13.94 17.62 -5.29
C VAL A 385 -13.81 16.10 -5.39
N ALA A 386 -14.91 15.42 -5.67
CA ALA A 386 -14.89 13.98 -5.92
C ALA A 386 -14.17 13.69 -7.25
N CYS A 387 -13.15 12.84 -7.22
CA CYS A 387 -12.36 12.45 -8.37
C CYS A 387 -12.18 10.93 -8.45
N VAL A 388 -11.84 10.45 -9.64
CA VAL A 388 -11.40 9.07 -9.89
C VAL A 388 -9.89 9.01 -9.88
N PHE A 389 -9.30 8.09 -9.11
CA PHE A 389 -7.85 7.91 -9.08
C PHE A 389 -7.35 7.25 -10.37
N LEU A 390 -6.45 7.94 -11.10
CA LEU A 390 -5.90 7.47 -12.38
C LEU A 390 -4.44 6.99 -12.33
N GLY A 391 -3.78 7.10 -11.18
CA GLY A 391 -2.39 6.64 -11.03
C GLY A 391 -1.43 7.72 -10.56
N TYR A 392 -0.15 7.52 -10.86
CA TYR A 392 0.95 8.29 -10.27
C TYR A 392 1.60 9.18 -11.34
N PRO A 393 1.81 10.48 -11.07
CA PRO A 393 2.52 11.36 -12.00
C PRO A 393 4.02 11.00 -12.04
N PRO A 394 4.67 11.06 -13.22
CA PRO A 394 6.06 10.62 -13.38
C PRO A 394 7.10 11.55 -12.73
N SER A 395 6.81 12.86 -12.68
CA SER A 395 7.78 13.89 -12.28
C SER A 395 7.45 14.55 -10.94
N GLN A 396 6.40 14.12 -10.26
CA GLN A 396 5.88 14.77 -9.05
C GLN A 396 5.57 13.73 -7.98
N LYS A 397 5.74 14.10 -6.71
CA LYS A 397 5.34 13.25 -5.58
C LYS A 397 3.86 13.51 -5.25
N GLY A 398 2.97 12.76 -5.90
CA GLY A 398 1.53 12.89 -5.69
C GLY A 398 0.72 11.85 -6.45
N TYR A 399 -0.53 12.20 -6.74
CA TYR A 399 -1.52 11.34 -7.35
C TYR A 399 -2.25 12.10 -8.46
N ARG A 400 -2.65 11.38 -9.52
CA ARG A 400 -3.49 11.89 -10.60
C ARG A 400 -4.95 11.60 -10.26
N CYS A 401 -5.72 12.66 -10.08
CA CYS A 401 -7.14 12.63 -9.71
C CYS A 401 -7.95 13.20 -10.87
N PHE A 402 -8.89 12.43 -11.41
CA PHE A 402 -9.73 12.85 -12.53
C PHE A 402 -11.07 13.33 -12.05
N ASP A 403 -11.36 14.60 -12.28
CA ASP A 403 -12.65 15.21 -11.99
C ASP A 403 -13.61 14.92 -13.16
N LEU A 404 -14.64 14.11 -12.87
CA LEU A 404 -15.66 13.72 -13.85
C LEU A 404 -16.52 14.91 -14.31
N SER A 405 -16.64 15.97 -13.51
CA SER A 405 -17.47 17.12 -13.84
C SER A 405 -16.78 18.06 -14.83
N THR A 406 -15.47 18.26 -14.67
CA THR A 406 -14.68 19.19 -15.50
C THR A 406 -13.85 18.49 -16.57
N HIS A 407 -13.77 17.16 -16.54
CA HIS A 407 -12.86 16.34 -17.34
C HIS A 407 -11.38 16.74 -17.20
N LYS A 408 -11.00 17.32 -16.06
CA LYS A 408 -9.63 17.74 -15.78
C LYS A 408 -8.90 16.72 -14.92
N ILE A 409 -7.60 16.58 -15.19
CA ILE A 409 -6.69 15.81 -14.33
C ILE A 409 -6.02 16.78 -13.36
N ILE A 410 -6.30 16.57 -12.08
CA ILE A 410 -5.72 17.31 -10.96
C ILE A 410 -4.57 16.48 -10.41
N ILE A 411 -3.40 17.09 -10.26
CA ILE A 411 -2.27 16.45 -9.58
C ILE A 411 -2.18 17.01 -8.17
N SER A 412 -2.29 16.14 -7.17
CA SER A 412 -2.20 16.56 -5.77
C SER A 412 -1.45 15.54 -4.94
N ARG A 413 -0.67 16.04 -3.97
CA ARG A 413 -0.04 15.23 -2.93
C ARG A 413 -1.01 14.90 -1.80
N HIS A 414 -1.92 15.82 -1.49
CA HIS A 414 -2.83 15.73 -0.37
C HIS A 414 -4.17 15.21 -0.89
N VAL A 415 -4.35 13.89 -0.81
CA VAL A 415 -5.53 13.21 -1.34
C VAL A 415 -6.05 12.24 -0.28
N VAL A 416 -7.34 12.30 -0.01
CA VAL A 416 -8.06 11.29 0.77
C VAL A 416 -8.64 10.27 -0.19
N PHE A 417 -8.45 8.98 0.10
CA PHE A 417 -8.90 7.89 -0.76
C PHE A 417 -9.96 7.06 -0.07
N ASP A 418 -10.97 6.66 -0.81
CA ASP A 418 -11.90 5.61 -0.45
C ASP A 418 -11.64 4.39 -1.36
N ASP A 419 -10.72 3.53 -0.92
CA ASP A 419 -10.34 2.31 -1.67
C ASP A 419 -11.44 1.23 -1.68
N SER A 420 -12.53 1.40 -0.91
CA SER A 420 -13.64 0.45 -0.84
C SER A 420 -14.67 0.67 -1.95
N LEU A 421 -14.74 1.89 -2.48
CA LEU A 421 -15.65 2.29 -3.53
C LEU A 421 -14.92 2.41 -4.88
N SER A 422 -15.20 1.45 -5.77
CA SER A 422 -14.96 1.61 -7.21
C SER A 422 -16.08 2.48 -7.82
N VAL A 423 -15.80 3.18 -8.93
CA VAL A 423 -16.75 4.07 -9.64
C VAL A 423 -18.08 3.38 -10.00
N ARG A 424 -18.17 2.03 -9.92
CA ARG A 424 -19.46 1.31 -9.95
C ARG A 424 -20.50 1.85 -8.95
N GLY A 425 -20.08 2.46 -7.84
CA GLY A 425 -20.98 3.09 -6.87
C GLY A 425 -21.49 4.48 -7.27
N PHE A 426 -20.90 5.11 -8.27
CA PHE A 426 -21.32 6.39 -8.84
C PHE A 426 -22.02 6.15 -10.17
N GLN A 427 -23.22 5.59 -10.12
CA GLN A 427 -24.22 5.96 -11.12
C GLN A 427 -24.63 7.40 -10.79
N THR A 428 -24.07 8.37 -11.49
CA THR A 428 -24.69 9.69 -11.56
C THR A 428 -26.12 9.53 -12.11
N PRO A 429 -27.08 10.37 -11.70
CA PRO A 429 -28.47 10.29 -12.17
C PRO A 429 -28.61 10.38 -13.71
N THR A 430 -27.54 10.78 -14.40
CA THR A 430 -27.49 11.00 -15.85
C THR A 430 -26.90 9.83 -16.64
N GLY A 431 -26.51 8.71 -16.02
CA GLY A 431 -26.24 7.46 -16.74
C GLY A 431 -25.26 7.58 -17.92
N LEU A 432 -24.17 8.35 -17.77
CA LEU A 432 -23.16 8.49 -18.81
C LEU A 432 -21.81 7.93 -18.32
N PHE A 433 -21.53 6.72 -18.78
CA PHE A 433 -20.19 6.27 -19.15
C PHE A 433 -20.07 6.27 -20.67
#